data_AF-A0A6P3HAN1-F1
#
_entry.id   AF-A0A6P3HAN1-F1
#
_cell.length_a   1.000
_cell.length_b   1.000
_cell.length_c   1.000
_cell.angle_alpha   90.00
_cell.angle_beta   90.00
_cell.angle_gamma   90.00
#
_symmetry.space_group_name_H-M   'P 1'
#
loop_
_entity.id
_entity.type
_entity.pdbx_description
1 polymer ?
#
loop_
_entity_poly.entity_id
_entity_poly.type
_entity_poly.pdbx_seq_one_letter_code
_entity_poly.pdbx_strand_id
1 'polypeptide(L)'
;DEASGFCYLNDAVLGILRLRRKFDRILYVDLDLHHGDGVEDAFSFTSKVMTVSLHKFSPGFFPGTGDVSDVGLGKGRYYSVNVPIQDGIQDERYYHICERYDSSAEPVTSALHFY
;
A
#
# COMPACT_ATOMS: atom_id res chain seq x y z
N ASP A 1 14.44 -3.34 -11.32
CA ASP A 1 15.67 -3.19 -12.15
C ASP A 1 16.53 -2.04 -11.66
N GLU A 2 16.04 -1.26 -10.70
CA GLU A 2 16.75 -0.19 -10.00
C GLU A 2 16.75 -0.42 -8.48
N ALA A 3 17.73 0.16 -7.78
CA ALA A 3 17.74 0.30 -6.32
C ALA A 3 17.29 1.73 -5.97
N SER A 4 16.44 1.88 -4.94
CA SER A 4 15.81 3.17 -4.59
C SER A 4 15.67 3.31 -3.08
N GLY A 5 15.87 4.51 -2.53
CA GLY A 5 15.57 4.81 -1.11
C GLY A 5 16.21 3.85 -0.09
N PHE A 6 17.48 3.48 -0.25
CA PHE A 6 18.20 2.48 0.55
C PHE A 6 17.74 1.01 0.37
N CYS A 7 16.76 0.74 -0.50
CA CYS A 7 16.30 -0.59 -0.86
C CYS A 7 17.01 -1.10 -2.12
N TYR A 8 17.90 -2.09 -1.95
CA TYR A 8 18.60 -2.76 -3.07
C TYR A 8 17.86 -3.99 -3.59
N LEU A 9 16.99 -4.56 -2.75
CA LEU A 9 16.14 -5.70 -3.05
C LEU A 9 14.80 -5.47 -2.37
N ASN A 10 13.70 -5.66 -3.08
CA ASN A 10 12.36 -5.58 -2.52
C ASN A 10 11.94 -6.95 -1.96
N ASP A 11 12.36 -7.23 -0.72
CA ASP A 11 12.06 -8.47 -0.02
C ASP A 11 10.57 -8.62 0.31
N ALA A 12 9.85 -7.51 0.55
CA ALA A 12 8.40 -7.51 0.72
C ALA A 12 7.67 -8.09 -0.50
N VAL A 13 8.02 -7.66 -1.72
CA VAL A 13 7.48 -8.22 -2.97
C VAL A 13 7.77 -9.73 -3.07
N LEU A 14 9.01 -10.15 -2.75
CA LEU A 14 9.37 -11.58 -2.78
C LEU A 14 8.57 -12.39 -1.75
N GLY A 15 8.33 -11.83 -0.57
CA GLY A 15 7.48 -12.41 0.47
C GLY A 15 6.03 -12.58 0.01
N ILE A 16 5.45 -11.54 -0.57
CA ILE A 16 4.08 -11.57 -1.11
C ILE A 16 3.95 -12.62 -2.22
N LEU A 17 4.90 -12.67 -3.16
CA LEU A 17 4.91 -13.70 -4.21
C LEU A 17 5.01 -15.12 -3.64
N ARG A 18 5.76 -15.30 -2.54
CA ARG A 18 5.81 -16.58 -1.83
C ARG A 18 4.45 -16.93 -1.21
N LEU A 19 3.80 -15.98 -0.54
CA LEU A 19 2.48 -16.18 0.08
C LEU A 19 1.39 -16.46 -0.96
N ARG A 20 1.45 -15.83 -2.13
CA ARG A 20 0.52 -16.03 -3.25
C ARG A 20 0.49 -17.47 -3.79
N ARG A 21 1.48 -18.30 -3.48
CA ARG A 21 1.45 -19.73 -3.81
C ARG A 21 0.39 -20.50 -3.01
N LYS A 22 -0.03 -19.97 -1.85
CA LYS A 22 -1.00 -20.61 -0.96
C LYS A 22 -2.28 -19.80 -0.78
N PHE A 23 -2.18 -18.47 -0.73
CA PHE A 23 -3.32 -17.59 -0.48
C PHE A 23 -3.72 -16.86 -1.76
N ASP A 24 -5.01 -16.87 -2.13
CA ASP A 24 -5.49 -16.23 -3.38
C ASP A 24 -5.29 -14.71 -3.38
N ARG A 25 -5.41 -14.09 -2.20
CA ARG A 25 -5.39 -12.63 -2.05
C ARG A 25 -4.54 -12.25 -0.84
N ILE A 26 -3.74 -11.20 -1.00
CA ILE A 26 -2.82 -10.69 0.03
C ILE A 26 -3.11 -9.20 0.25
N LEU A 27 -3.14 -8.78 1.50
CA LEU A 27 -3.13 -7.37 1.89
C LEU A 27 -1.71 -7.02 2.36
N TYR A 28 -1.13 -5.99 1.77
CA TYR A 28 0.12 -5.37 2.19
C TYR A 28 -0.20 -4.02 2.84
N VAL A 29 0.20 -3.85 4.09
CA VAL A 29 0.03 -2.60 4.84
C VAL A 29 1.41 -2.03 5.13
N ASP A 30 1.61 -0.78 4.71
CA ASP A 30 2.84 -0.03 4.88
C ASP A 30 2.60 1.18 5.79
N LEU A 31 3.32 1.20 6.91
CA LEU A 31 3.28 2.26 7.91
C LEU A 31 4.62 3.01 7.99
N ASP A 32 5.53 2.82 7.03
CA ASP A 32 6.74 3.64 6.93
C ASP A 32 6.38 5.10 6.68
N LEU A 33 7.29 6.01 7.04
CA LEU A 33 7.11 7.44 6.75
C LEU A 33 7.06 7.71 5.24
N HIS A 34 7.74 6.91 4.42
CA HIS A 34 7.80 7.05 2.98
C HIS A 34 6.74 6.19 2.30
N HIS A 35 6.29 6.62 1.13
CA HIS A 35 5.40 5.81 0.32
C HIS A 35 6.07 4.48 -0.07
N GLY A 36 5.35 3.37 0.11
CA GLY A 36 5.76 2.01 -0.29
C GLY A 36 5.72 1.77 -1.82
N ASP A 37 6.26 2.72 -2.58
CA ASP A 37 6.19 2.83 -4.04
C ASP A 37 6.60 1.54 -4.77
N GLY A 38 7.71 0.93 -4.38
CA GLY A 38 8.21 -0.28 -5.04
C GLY A 38 7.30 -1.49 -4.86
N VAL A 39 6.56 -1.58 -3.76
CA VAL A 39 5.58 -2.67 -3.55
C VAL A 39 4.28 -2.36 -4.30
N GLU A 40 3.83 -1.10 -4.26
CA GLU A 40 2.68 -0.64 -5.04
C GLU A 40 2.86 -0.88 -6.53
N ASP A 41 3.97 -0.43 -7.11
CA ASP A 41 4.27 -0.58 -8.54
C ASP A 41 4.27 -2.04 -8.98
N ALA A 42 4.89 -2.92 -8.19
CA ALA A 42 4.98 -4.35 -8.45
C ALA A 42 3.60 -5.04 -8.55
N PHE A 43 2.57 -4.47 -7.91
CA PHE A 43 1.22 -5.04 -7.86
C PHE A 43 0.13 -4.14 -8.44
N SER A 44 0.48 -2.96 -8.97
CA SER A 44 -0.43 -1.93 -9.48
C SER A 44 -1.46 -2.43 -10.51
N PHE A 45 -1.15 -3.50 -11.26
CA PHE A 45 -2.03 -4.06 -12.30
C PHE A 45 -2.88 -5.27 -11.86
N THR A 46 -2.79 -5.73 -10.61
CA THR A 46 -3.48 -6.94 -10.13
C THR A 46 -4.47 -6.65 -9.01
N SER A 47 -5.61 -7.35 -9.03
CA SER A 47 -6.57 -7.37 -7.91
C SER A 47 -6.25 -8.44 -6.85
N LYS A 48 -5.13 -9.17 -7.01
CA LYS A 48 -4.76 -10.27 -6.11
C LYS A 48 -3.88 -9.82 -4.95
N VAL A 49 -3.37 -8.60 -4.99
CA VAL A 49 -2.62 -7.98 -3.91
C VAL A 49 -3.16 -6.56 -3.77
N MET A 50 -3.60 -6.21 -2.58
CA MET A 50 -3.95 -4.83 -2.24
C MET A 50 -2.79 -4.20 -1.48
N THR A 51 -2.38 -3.00 -1.89
CA THR A 51 -1.40 -2.18 -1.15
C THR A 51 -2.12 -1.05 -0.44
N VAL A 52 -1.80 -0.85 0.84
CA VAL A 52 -2.27 0.27 1.64
C VAL A 52 -1.06 0.94 2.25
N SER A 53 -0.82 2.21 1.93
CA SER A 53 0.32 2.97 2.46
C SER A 53 -0.13 4.26 3.13
N LEU A 54 0.32 4.46 4.36
CA LEU A 54 0.15 5.70 5.13
C LEU A 54 1.51 6.38 5.27
N HIS A 55 1.71 7.47 4.55
CA HIS A 55 3.02 8.08 4.42
C HIS A 55 2.95 9.60 4.36
N LYS A 56 4.07 10.26 4.60
CA LYS A 56 4.18 11.71 4.39
C LYS A 56 4.13 12.01 2.90
N PHE A 57 3.30 12.97 2.51
CA PHE A 57 3.22 13.45 1.13
C PHE A 57 3.26 14.97 1.08
N SER A 58 4.35 15.50 0.55
CA SER A 58 4.57 16.95 0.39
C SER A 58 5.55 17.21 -0.75
N PRO A 59 5.49 18.36 -1.44
CA PRO A 59 6.43 18.70 -2.51
C PRO A 59 7.89 18.53 -2.07
N GLY A 60 8.65 17.72 -2.81
CA GLY A 60 10.07 17.45 -2.54
C GLY A 60 10.35 16.40 -1.46
N PHE A 61 9.33 15.80 -0.85
CA PHE A 61 9.52 14.64 0.03
C PHE A 61 9.59 13.35 -0.78
N PHE A 62 10.55 12.49 -0.45
CA PHE A 62 10.80 11.24 -1.16
C PHE A 62 9.68 10.21 -0.89
N PRO A 63 9.29 9.35 -1.85
CA PRO A 63 9.73 9.28 -3.25
C PRO A 63 9.01 10.26 -4.19
N GLY A 64 7.99 10.97 -3.70
CA GLY A 64 7.21 11.95 -4.47
C GLY A 64 5.98 11.37 -5.18
N THR A 65 5.66 10.09 -4.94
CA THR A 65 4.44 9.38 -5.38
C THR A 65 3.53 9.08 -4.18
N GLY A 66 2.34 8.51 -4.41
CA GLY A 66 1.41 8.14 -3.35
C GLY A 66 0.36 9.22 -3.06
N ASP A 67 -0.03 9.99 -4.07
CA ASP A 67 -1.18 10.88 -3.93
C ASP A 67 -2.46 10.05 -3.69
N VAL A 68 -3.47 10.63 -3.06
CA VAL A 68 -4.76 9.95 -2.83
C VAL A 68 -5.44 9.51 -4.14
N SER A 69 -5.07 10.12 -5.27
CA SER A 69 -5.54 9.76 -6.61
C SER A 69 -4.80 8.59 -7.26
N ASP A 70 -3.67 8.15 -6.69
CA ASP A 70 -2.92 6.97 -7.11
C ASP A 70 -3.64 5.71 -6.61
N VAL A 71 -4.45 5.13 -7.49
CA VAL A 71 -5.37 4.02 -7.15
C VAL A 71 -5.05 2.73 -7.90
N GLY A 72 -3.88 2.59 -8.48
CA GLY A 72 -3.51 1.44 -9.31
C GLY A 72 -4.15 1.47 -10.71
N LEU A 73 -3.85 0.45 -11.51
CA LEU A 73 -4.05 0.45 -12.96
C LEU A 73 -4.75 -0.82 -13.44
N GLY A 74 -5.50 -0.72 -14.55
CA GLY A 74 -6.14 -1.87 -15.18
C GLY A 74 -7.00 -2.70 -14.20
N LYS A 75 -6.65 -3.98 -14.03
CA LYS A 75 -7.35 -4.89 -13.09
C LYS A 75 -7.02 -4.60 -11.63
N GLY A 76 -5.93 -3.90 -11.35
CA GLY A 76 -5.54 -3.43 -10.02
C GLY A 76 -6.08 -2.04 -9.68
N ARG A 77 -6.90 -1.43 -10.54
CA ARG A 77 -7.57 -0.17 -10.19
C ARG A 77 -8.44 -0.38 -8.95
N TYR A 78 -8.26 0.52 -7.97
CA TYR A 78 -8.79 0.47 -6.61
C TYR A 78 -8.20 -0.62 -5.70
N TYR A 79 -7.08 -1.23 -6.08
CA TYR A 79 -6.31 -2.14 -5.23
C TYR A 79 -5.00 -1.51 -4.71
N SER A 80 -4.77 -0.24 -5.02
CA SER A 80 -3.76 0.60 -4.36
C SER A 80 -4.49 1.69 -3.58
N VAL A 81 -4.18 1.81 -2.29
CA VAL A 81 -4.79 2.76 -1.37
C VAL A 81 -3.69 3.61 -0.74
N ASN A 82 -3.69 4.89 -1.09
CA ASN A 82 -2.73 5.85 -0.59
C ASN A 82 -3.37 6.85 0.36
N VAL A 83 -2.73 7.03 1.51
CA VAL A 83 -3.19 7.94 2.55
C VAL A 83 -2.08 8.98 2.79
N PRO A 84 -2.08 10.08 2.02
CA PRO A 84 -1.10 11.14 2.16
C PRO A 84 -1.30 11.91 3.47
N ILE A 85 -0.25 11.98 4.28
CA ILE A 85 -0.23 12.62 5.60
C ILE A 85 0.72 13.81 5.60
N GLN A 86 0.39 14.86 6.37
CA GLN A 86 1.23 16.04 6.56
C GLN A 86 2.10 15.91 7.82
N ASP A 87 3.11 16.76 7.95
CA ASP A 87 3.98 16.82 9.12
C ASP A 87 3.21 16.97 10.44
N GLY A 88 3.77 16.39 11.51
CA GLY A 88 3.29 16.60 12.87
C GLY A 88 2.06 15.79 13.27
N ILE A 89 1.71 14.73 12.52
CA ILE A 89 0.70 13.77 12.99
C ILE A 89 1.15 13.11 14.30
N GLN A 90 0.20 12.86 15.19
CA GLN A 90 0.41 12.22 16.49
C GLN A 90 -0.40 10.93 16.60
N ASP A 91 -0.04 10.10 17.56
CA ASP A 91 -0.53 8.73 17.74
C ASP A 91 -2.06 8.59 17.65
N GLU A 92 -2.83 9.40 18.38
CA GLU A 92 -4.30 9.29 18.41
C GLU A 92 -4.90 9.50 17.01
N ARG A 93 -4.42 10.52 16.29
CA ARG A 93 -4.89 10.82 14.94
C ARG A 93 -4.39 9.79 13.94
N TYR A 94 -3.13 9.35 14.05
CA TYR A 94 -2.56 8.33 13.17
C TYR A 94 -3.33 7.01 13.33
N TYR A 95 -3.55 6.58 14.57
CA TYR A 95 -4.32 5.38 14.91
C TYR A 95 -5.75 5.44 14.36
N HIS A 96 -6.48 6.54 14.56
CA HIS A 96 -7.83 6.67 14.02
C HIS A 96 -7.89 6.60 12.49
N ILE A 97 -6.86 7.08 11.80
CA ILE A 97 -6.74 6.94 10.35
C ILE A 97 -6.47 5.47 10.00
N CYS A 98 -5.44 4.85 10.60
CA CYS A 98 -5.11 3.44 10.39
C CYS A 98 -6.33 2.53 10.60
N GLU A 99 -7.02 2.67 11.73
CA GLU A 99 -8.19 1.87 12.10
C GLU A 99 -9.31 2.02 11.07
N ARG A 100 -9.54 3.24 10.56
CA ARG A 100 -10.56 3.48 9.53
C ARG A 100 -10.22 2.80 8.21
N TYR A 101 -8.94 2.74 7.84
CA TYR A 101 -8.49 2.11 6.58
C TYR A 101 -8.35 0.60 6.69
N ASP A 102 -8.01 0.07 7.86
CA ASP A 102 -8.15 -1.35 8.17
C ASP A 102 -9.63 -1.77 8.11
N SER A 103 -10.51 -0.96 8.70
CA SER A 103 -11.97 -1.14 8.65
C SER A 103 -12.59 -0.83 7.28
N SER A 104 -11.89 -0.18 6.35
CA SER A 104 -12.35 0.02 4.97
C SER A 104 -11.75 -1.01 4.01
N ALA A 105 -10.64 -1.64 4.42
CA ALA A 105 -10.24 -2.93 3.90
C ALA A 105 -11.26 -4.00 4.27
N GLU A 106 -12.09 -3.88 5.34
CA GLU A 106 -13.21 -4.81 5.63
C GLU A 106 -14.15 -5.09 4.44
N PRO A 107 -14.71 -4.09 3.71
CA PRO A 107 -15.42 -4.31 2.45
C PRO A 107 -14.62 -5.09 1.39
N VAL A 108 -13.29 -4.91 1.38
CA VAL A 108 -12.38 -5.59 0.44
C VAL A 108 -12.04 -7.01 0.93
N THR A 109 -11.81 -7.22 2.24
CA THR A 109 -11.56 -8.50 2.94
C THR A 109 -12.82 -9.36 3.01
N SER A 110 -14.00 -8.75 3.10
CA SER A 110 -15.31 -9.40 2.96
C SER A 110 -15.65 -9.74 1.51
N ALA A 111 -15.19 -8.94 0.52
CA ALA A 111 -15.13 -9.37 -0.87
C ALA A 111 -14.13 -10.52 -1.09
N LEU A 112 -13.19 -10.77 -0.16
CA LEU A 112 -12.38 -12.00 -0.14
C LEU A 112 -13.12 -13.21 0.48
N HIS A 113 -14.33 -13.07 1.04
CA HIS A 113 -15.10 -14.18 1.60
C HIS A 113 -16.25 -14.66 0.72
N PHE A 114 -16.57 -13.96 -0.36
CA PHE A 114 -17.60 -14.36 -1.32
C PHE A 114 -17.01 -14.48 -2.72
N TYR A 115 -16.36 -15.62 -2.97
CA TYR A 115 -16.23 -16.41 -4.23
C TYR A 115 -15.08 -17.41 -4.06
#